data_AF-A0A382MGL1-F1
#
_entry.id   AF-A0A382MGL1-F1
#
_cell.length_a   1.000
_cell.length_b   1.000
_cell.length_c   1.000
_cell.angle_alpha   90.00
_cell.angle_beta   90.00
_cell.angle_gamma   90.00
#
_symmetry.space_group_name_H-M   'P 1'
#
loop_
_entity.id
_entity.type
_entity.pdbx_description
1 polymer ?
#
loop_
_entity_poly.entity_id
_entity_poly.type
_entity_poly.pdbx_seq_one_letter_code
_entity_poly.pdbx_strand_id
1 'polypeptide(L)'
;MKTKTHELSISGEVLQRGFWLYIWEIQTPKPNHLYYVGRTGDSSSSNAQSPFNRMGQHLGFHKNSNVLRRHLEEKNIDPQTCSFRLIAHGPILKEAKTNDQHKKRRDSIAAMEKALADEMTASGYDVINAVKCRMKLDVNNYAPVRAAFALHFKMLGSGKPNLERN
;
A
#
# COMPACT_ATOMS: atom_id res chain seq x y z
N MET A 1 23.04 24.09 9.40
CA MET A 1 22.73 22.66 9.17
C MET A 1 23.81 22.06 8.29
N LYS A 2 24.30 20.84 8.57
CA LYS A 2 25.17 20.12 7.63
C LYS A 2 24.29 19.47 6.57
N THR A 3 24.56 19.75 5.30
CA THR A 3 23.92 19.07 4.17
C THR A 3 24.35 17.61 4.12
N LYS A 4 23.45 16.73 3.68
CA LYS A 4 23.72 15.29 3.50
C LYS A 4 23.28 14.87 2.11
N THR A 5 24.04 13.98 1.49
CA THR A 5 23.64 13.30 0.25
C THR A 5 22.85 12.05 0.62
N HIS A 6 21.73 11.82 -0.07
CA HIS A 6 20.87 10.65 0.12
C HIS A 6 20.69 9.94 -1.22
N GLU A 7 20.75 8.61 -1.21
CA GLU A 7 20.59 7.80 -2.41
C GLU A 7 19.25 7.07 -2.38
N LEU A 8 18.62 6.99 -3.56
CA LEU A 8 17.42 6.21 -3.79
C LEU A 8 17.61 5.41 -5.09
N SER A 9 17.54 4.09 -4.99
CA SER A 9 17.59 3.18 -6.14
C SER A 9 16.25 2.48 -6.29
N ILE A 10 15.76 2.41 -7.52
CA ILE A 10 14.47 1.80 -7.86
C ILE A 10 14.59 0.97 -9.15
N SER A 11 13.82 -0.11 -9.24
CA SER A 11 13.65 -0.86 -10.50
C SER A 11 12.78 -0.05 -11.47
N GLY A 12 13.11 -0.07 -12.76
CA GLY A 12 12.26 0.55 -13.79
C GLY A 12 10.83 -0.02 -13.83
N GLU A 13 10.62 -1.24 -13.34
CA GLU A 13 9.30 -1.88 -13.26
C GLU A 13 8.32 -1.09 -12.39
N VAL A 14 8.78 -0.40 -11.34
CA VAL A 14 7.89 0.39 -10.47
C VAL A 14 7.36 1.67 -11.15
N LEU A 15 7.81 1.96 -12.36
CA LEU A 15 7.28 3.03 -13.21
C LEU A 15 6.06 2.57 -14.01
N GLN A 16 5.84 1.25 -14.13
CA GLN A 16 4.76 0.72 -14.93
C GLN A 16 3.39 1.03 -14.31
N ARG A 17 2.49 1.55 -15.15
CA ARG A 17 1.10 1.85 -14.80
C ARG A 17 0.27 0.57 -14.73
N GLY A 18 -0.73 0.58 -13.87
CA GLY A 18 -1.59 -0.56 -13.62
C GLY A 18 -2.11 -0.56 -12.19
N PHE A 19 -2.66 -1.69 -11.77
CA PHE A 19 -3.16 -1.89 -10.42
C PHE A 19 -2.13 -2.66 -9.61
N TRP A 20 -1.63 -2.01 -8.57
CA TRP A 20 -0.59 -2.48 -7.67
C TRP A 20 -1.12 -2.47 -6.25
N LEU A 21 -0.54 -3.32 -5.42
CA LEU A 21 -0.61 -3.20 -3.97
C LEU A 21 0.77 -2.83 -3.44
N TYR A 22 0.79 -2.05 -2.37
CA TYR A 22 2.04 -1.70 -1.71
C TYR A 22 1.85 -1.51 -0.21
N ILE A 23 2.94 -1.72 0.51
CA ILE A 23 3.06 -1.45 1.93
C ILE A 23 4.20 -0.45 2.12
N TRP A 24 3.92 0.63 2.84
CA TRP A 24 4.94 1.46 3.47
C TRP A 24 5.26 0.88 4.83
N GLU A 25 6.51 0.49 5.03
CA GLU A 25 7.08 0.27 6.35
C GLU A 25 7.77 1.56 6.79
N ILE A 26 7.40 2.04 7.97
CA ILE A 26 7.75 3.37 8.47
C ILE A 26 8.44 3.19 9.81
N GLN A 27 9.72 3.48 9.86
CA GLN A 27 10.46 3.53 11.11
C GLN A 27 10.38 4.96 11.64
N THR A 28 9.78 5.10 12.81
CA THR A 28 9.69 6.38 13.50
C THR A 28 10.86 6.54 14.47
N PRO A 29 11.10 7.74 15.03
CA PRO A 29 12.06 7.90 16.14
C PRO A 29 11.68 7.10 17.40
N LYS A 30 10.42 6.69 17.52
CA LYS A 30 9.93 5.81 18.59
C LYS A 30 10.21 4.35 18.21
N PRO A 31 10.30 3.42 19.17
CA PRO A 31 10.68 2.02 18.91
C PRO A 31 9.69 1.24 18.01
N ASN A 32 8.49 1.78 17.74
CA ASN A 32 7.47 1.07 16.98
C ASN A 32 7.56 1.38 15.48
N HIS A 33 7.46 0.32 14.67
CA HIS A 33 7.25 0.42 13.24
C HIS A 33 5.77 0.64 12.95
N LEU A 34 5.49 1.56 12.03
CA LEU A 34 4.15 1.80 11.52
C LEU A 34 4.06 1.28 10.09
N TYR A 35 2.87 0.82 9.71
CA TYR A 35 2.62 0.28 8.38
C TYR A 35 1.46 1.00 7.72
N TYR A 36 1.59 1.30 6.43
CA TYR A 36 0.48 1.81 5.63
C TYR A 36 0.29 0.90 4.43
N VAL A 37 -0.92 0.39 4.24
CA VAL A 37 -1.29 -0.45 3.10
C VAL A 37 -2.03 0.41 2.08
N GLY A 38 -1.59 0.37 0.83
CA GLY A 38 -2.20 1.14 -0.24
C GLY A 38 -2.25 0.39 -1.56
N ARG A 39 -3.00 0.95 -2.49
CA ARG A 39 -3.07 0.49 -3.88
C ARG A 39 -2.93 1.60 -4.90
N THR A 40 -2.76 1.22 -6.16
CA THR A 40 -2.98 2.09 -7.31
C THR A 40 -4.33 1.79 -7.97
N GLY A 41 -4.81 2.70 -8.83
CA GLY A 41 -6.15 2.66 -9.40
C GLY A 41 -7.13 3.43 -8.53
N ASP A 42 -7.04 4.76 -8.56
CA ASP A 42 -7.85 5.60 -7.69
C ASP A 42 -9.33 5.58 -8.09
N SER A 43 -10.21 5.92 -7.13
CA SER A 43 -11.64 6.09 -7.40
C SER A 43 -11.97 7.40 -8.12
N SER A 44 -11.08 8.38 -8.02
CA SER A 44 -11.22 9.73 -8.58
C SER A 44 -10.61 9.88 -9.98
N SER A 45 -10.04 8.82 -10.54
CA SER A 45 -9.36 8.83 -11.82
C SER A 45 -9.60 7.51 -12.56
N SER A 46 -9.76 7.56 -13.88
CA SER A 46 -9.87 6.38 -14.75
C SER A 46 -8.53 5.70 -15.03
N ASN A 47 -7.44 6.27 -14.48
CA ASN A 47 -6.07 5.97 -14.85
C ASN A 47 -5.34 5.38 -13.64
N ALA A 48 -4.92 4.12 -13.76
CA ALA A 48 -4.23 3.41 -12.68
C ALA A 48 -2.73 3.77 -12.71
N GLN A 49 -2.30 4.63 -11.78
CA GLN A 49 -0.93 5.11 -11.68
C GLN A 49 0.09 4.01 -11.30
N SER A 50 1.38 4.34 -11.34
CA SER A 50 2.46 3.49 -10.85
C SER A 50 2.74 3.72 -9.35
N PRO A 51 3.39 2.77 -8.65
CA PRO A 51 3.84 2.96 -7.27
C PRO A 51 4.76 4.17 -7.11
N PHE A 52 5.65 4.43 -8.07
CA PHE A 52 6.57 5.57 -8.04
C PHE A 52 5.82 6.92 -7.98
N ASN A 53 4.77 7.09 -8.79
CA ASN A 53 3.98 8.32 -8.75
C ASN A 53 3.22 8.48 -7.42
N ARG A 54 2.66 7.38 -6.90
CA ARG A 54 1.92 7.43 -5.62
C ARG A 54 2.86 7.68 -4.44
N MET A 55 4.11 7.21 -4.51
CA MET A 55 5.12 7.47 -3.49
C MET A 55 5.34 8.96 -3.25
N GLY A 56 5.64 9.72 -4.32
CA GLY A 56 5.88 11.15 -4.19
C GLY A 56 4.64 11.92 -3.70
N GLN A 57 3.46 11.49 -4.15
CA GLN A 57 2.18 12.11 -3.78
C GLN A 57 1.85 11.93 -2.29
N HIS A 58 2.02 10.72 -1.74
CA HIS A 58 1.60 10.37 -0.38
C HIS A 58 2.39 11.08 0.72
N LEU A 59 3.67 11.37 0.49
CA LEU A 59 4.55 12.06 1.43
C LEU A 59 4.74 13.56 1.12
N GLY A 60 4.29 14.00 -0.06
CA GLY A 60 4.33 15.40 -0.47
C GLY A 60 3.43 16.31 0.38
N PHE A 61 3.45 17.60 0.09
CA PHE A 61 2.67 18.62 0.82
C PHE A 61 1.33 18.95 0.16
N HIS A 62 1.03 18.36 -0.99
CA HIS A 62 -0.21 18.63 -1.69
C HIS A 62 -1.39 17.97 -0.97
N LYS A 63 -2.24 18.80 -0.34
CA LYS A 63 -3.33 18.41 0.57
C LYS A 63 -4.31 17.37 0.02
N ASN A 64 -4.46 17.26 -1.30
CA ASN A 64 -5.41 16.33 -1.92
C ASN A 64 -4.79 14.94 -2.20
N SER A 65 -3.49 14.76 -1.94
CA SER A 65 -2.78 13.53 -2.31
C SER A 65 -1.83 12.99 -1.23
N ASN A 66 -1.67 13.71 -0.12
CA ASN A 66 -0.70 13.46 0.96
C ASN A 66 -1.23 12.57 2.10
N VAL A 67 -1.97 11.50 1.76
CA VAL A 67 -2.70 10.69 2.76
C VAL A 67 -1.79 10.10 3.83
N LEU A 68 -0.61 9.59 3.44
CA LEU A 68 0.34 9.02 4.39
C LEU A 68 0.90 10.08 5.34
N ARG A 69 1.32 11.24 4.81
CA ARG A 69 1.76 12.38 5.63
C ARG A 69 0.70 12.74 6.67
N ARG A 70 -0.56 12.88 6.26
CA ARG A 70 -1.64 13.25 7.16
C ARG A 70 -1.82 12.23 8.30
N HIS A 71 -1.78 10.92 8.00
CA HIS A 71 -1.87 9.89 9.04
C HIS A 71 -0.72 9.94 10.06
N LEU A 72 0.49 10.30 9.63
CA LEU A 72 1.63 10.48 10.54
C LEU A 72 1.44 11.74 11.40
N GLU A 73 1.04 12.86 10.79
CA GLU A 73 0.80 14.13 11.49
C GLU A 73 -0.36 14.00 12.50
N GLU A 74 -1.44 13.28 12.17
CA GLU A 74 -2.55 12.93 13.09
C GLU A 74 -2.09 12.14 14.33
N LYS A 75 -1.00 11.36 14.20
CA LYS A 75 -0.35 10.63 15.30
C LYS A 75 0.76 11.44 15.98
N ASN A 76 0.90 12.74 15.68
CA ASN A 76 1.95 13.63 16.15
C ASN A 76 3.36 13.12 15.80
N ILE A 77 3.52 12.55 14.60
CA ILE A 77 4.81 12.10 14.07
C ILE A 77 5.17 12.99 12.89
N ASP A 78 6.33 13.63 12.95
CA ASP A 78 6.89 14.38 11.82
C ASP A 78 7.45 13.39 10.78
N PRO A 79 6.89 13.34 9.54
CA PRO A 79 7.40 12.47 8.49
C PRO A 79 8.88 12.68 8.17
N GLN A 80 9.43 13.89 8.36
CA GLN A 80 10.84 14.20 8.09
C GLN A 80 11.80 13.53 9.07
N THR A 81 11.30 13.06 10.22
CA THR A 81 12.09 12.34 11.22
C THR A 81 12.05 10.82 11.04
N CYS A 82 11.25 10.32 10.09
CA CYS A 82 11.06 8.91 9.84
C CYS A 82 11.96 8.38 8.72
N SER A 83 12.18 7.06 8.69
CA SER A 83 12.67 6.35 7.51
C SER A 83 11.55 5.51 6.89
N PHE A 84 11.62 5.30 5.57
CA PHE A 84 10.55 4.67 4.81
C PHE A 84 11.09 3.58 3.90
N ARG A 85 10.42 2.44 3.88
CA ARG A 85 10.64 1.37 2.90
C ARG A 85 9.33 1.08 2.18
N LEU A 86 9.33 1.17 0.86
CA LEU A 86 8.18 0.82 0.03
C LEU A 86 8.34 -0.60 -0.51
N ILE A 87 7.36 -1.46 -0.23
CA ILE A 87 7.26 -2.81 -0.79
C ILE A 87 6.07 -2.79 -1.72
N ALA A 88 6.30 -2.83 -3.04
CA ALA A 88 5.25 -2.83 -4.05
C ALA A 88 5.20 -4.16 -4.78
N HIS A 89 3.98 -4.66 -5.04
CA HIS A 89 3.73 -5.89 -5.77
C HIS A 89 2.76 -5.62 -6.93
N GLY A 90 3.18 -5.99 -8.14
CA GLY A 90 2.36 -5.84 -9.33
C GLY A 90 3.16 -5.58 -10.63
N PRO A 91 2.48 -5.03 -11.66
CA PRO A 91 1.05 -4.75 -11.66
C PRO A 91 0.27 -6.07 -11.60
N ILE A 92 -0.62 -6.21 -10.62
CA ILE A 92 -1.50 -7.39 -10.46
C ILE A 92 -2.47 -7.43 -11.63
N LEU A 93 -2.99 -6.26 -12.04
CA LEU A 93 -3.79 -6.10 -13.24
C LEU A 93 -3.21 -4.95 -14.07
N LYS A 94 -3.19 -5.11 -15.39
CA LYS A 94 -2.77 -4.04 -16.31
C LYS A 94 -3.69 -2.83 -16.18
N GLU A 95 -3.22 -1.68 -16.64
CA GLU A 95 -4.06 -0.49 -16.78
C GLU A 95 -5.29 -0.79 -17.65
N ALA A 96 -6.44 -0.24 -17.25
CA ALA A 96 -7.69 -0.39 -17.96
C ALA A 96 -7.73 0.51 -19.20
N LYS A 97 -8.42 0.06 -20.25
CA LYS A 97 -8.64 0.88 -21.46
C LYS A 97 -9.96 1.66 -21.41
N THR A 98 -10.87 1.27 -20.51
CA THR A 98 -12.20 1.88 -20.37
C THR A 98 -12.53 2.07 -18.89
N ASN A 99 -13.45 3.00 -18.61
CA ASN A 99 -13.89 3.29 -17.24
C ASN A 99 -14.55 2.08 -16.55
N ASP A 100 -15.33 1.29 -17.28
CA ASP A 100 -15.97 0.10 -16.73
C ASP A 100 -14.95 -0.98 -16.35
N GLN A 101 -13.94 -1.19 -17.21
CA GLN A 101 -12.83 -2.07 -16.89
C GLN A 101 -12.06 -1.54 -15.67
N HIS A 102 -11.82 -0.23 -15.61
CA HIS A 102 -11.14 0.40 -14.48
C HIS A 102 -11.89 0.15 -13.18
N LYS A 103 -13.20 0.41 -13.15
CA LYS A 103 -14.04 0.21 -11.97
C LYS A 103 -14.00 -1.25 -11.50
N LYS A 104 -14.17 -2.22 -12.41
CA LYS A 104 -14.12 -3.65 -12.06
C LYS A 104 -12.76 -4.07 -11.49
N ARG A 105 -11.67 -3.66 -12.13
CA ARG A 105 -10.29 -3.96 -11.67
C ARG A 105 -9.98 -3.27 -10.35
N ARG A 106 -10.36 -2.00 -10.21
CA ARG A 106 -10.26 -1.21 -8.98
C ARG A 106 -10.94 -1.92 -7.81
N ASP A 107 -12.17 -2.39 -8.01
CA ASP A 107 -12.98 -3.04 -6.99
C ASP A 107 -12.34 -4.35 -6.52
N SER A 108 -11.82 -5.15 -7.46
CA SER A 108 -11.04 -6.36 -7.13
C SER A 108 -9.81 -6.04 -6.28
N ILE A 109 -9.06 -4.98 -6.62
CA ILE A 109 -7.82 -4.64 -5.92
C ILE A 109 -8.12 -3.97 -4.58
N ALA A 110 -9.24 -3.23 -4.46
CA ALA A 110 -9.71 -2.70 -3.19
C ALA A 110 -10.10 -3.80 -2.19
N ALA A 111 -10.67 -4.92 -2.67
CA ALA A 111 -10.92 -6.08 -1.82
C ALA A 111 -9.61 -6.68 -1.29
N MET A 112 -8.61 -6.84 -2.16
CA MET A 112 -7.28 -7.34 -1.77
C MET A 112 -6.53 -6.37 -0.82
N GLU A 113 -6.61 -5.05 -1.07
CA GLU A 113 -6.05 -4.02 -0.19
C GLU A 113 -6.62 -4.13 1.23
N LYS A 114 -7.96 -4.30 1.34
CA LYS A 114 -8.62 -4.49 2.62
C LYS A 114 -8.15 -5.77 3.30
N ALA A 115 -8.15 -6.89 2.58
CA ALA A 115 -7.71 -8.17 3.13
C ALA A 115 -6.27 -8.11 3.64
N LEU A 116 -5.36 -7.48 2.89
CA LEU A 116 -3.97 -7.30 3.30
C LEU A 116 -3.84 -6.43 4.54
N ALA A 117 -4.56 -5.31 4.61
CA ALA A 117 -4.56 -4.44 5.79
C ALA A 117 -5.10 -5.16 7.04
N ASP A 118 -6.24 -5.84 6.92
CA ASP A 118 -6.86 -6.59 8.00
C ASP A 118 -5.95 -7.72 8.50
N GLU A 119 -5.35 -8.48 7.59
CA GLU A 119 -4.45 -9.59 7.94
C GLU A 119 -3.15 -9.08 8.59
N MET A 120 -2.57 -7.99 8.10
CA MET A 120 -1.42 -7.37 8.74
C MET A 120 -1.74 -6.95 10.18
N THR A 121 -2.88 -6.28 10.40
CA THR A 121 -3.32 -5.91 11.75
C THR A 121 -3.54 -7.15 12.62
N ALA A 122 -4.21 -8.18 12.10
CA ALA A 122 -4.48 -9.42 12.83
C ALA A 122 -3.19 -10.19 13.18
N SER A 123 -2.16 -10.08 12.35
CA SER A 123 -0.82 -10.63 12.58
C SER A 123 0.03 -9.79 13.56
N GLY A 124 -0.46 -8.66 14.05
CA GLY A 124 0.21 -7.83 15.06
C GLY A 124 1.01 -6.64 14.50
N TYR A 125 0.89 -6.30 13.22
CA TYR A 125 1.48 -5.08 12.67
C TYR A 125 0.62 -3.85 12.96
N ASP A 126 1.25 -2.73 13.34
CA ASP A 126 0.55 -1.44 13.58
C ASP A 126 0.24 -0.74 12.25
N VAL A 127 -0.84 -1.19 11.59
CA VAL A 127 -1.34 -0.60 10.34
C VAL A 127 -2.12 0.68 10.64
N ILE A 128 -1.67 1.81 10.10
CA ILE A 128 -2.17 3.14 10.48
C ILE A 128 -3.39 3.59 9.69
N ASN A 129 -3.68 2.97 8.56
CA ASN A 129 -4.83 3.31 7.74
C ASN A 129 -5.93 2.25 7.83
N ALA A 130 -7.18 2.71 7.89
CA ALA A 130 -8.36 1.85 7.83
C ALA A 130 -8.87 1.76 6.39
N VAL A 131 -8.80 0.57 5.79
CA VAL A 131 -9.29 0.33 4.42
C VAL A 131 -10.77 -0.06 4.46
N LYS A 132 -11.63 0.80 3.92
CA LYS A 132 -13.08 0.53 3.81
C LYS A 132 -13.39 0.01 2.41
N CYS A 133 -13.71 -1.28 2.31
CA CYS A 133 -14.17 -1.92 1.08
C CYS A 133 -15.35 -2.86 1.38
N ARG A 134 -16.34 -2.90 0.47
CA ARG A 134 -17.52 -3.79 0.55
C ARG A 134 -17.50 -4.88 -0.53
N MET A 135 -16.45 -4.93 -1.34
CA MET A 135 -16.34 -5.89 -2.43
C MET A 135 -15.87 -7.23 -1.87
N LYS A 136 -16.46 -8.32 -2.37
CA LYS A 136 -16.06 -9.68 -2.00
C LYS A 136 -14.64 -9.95 -2.49
N LEU A 137 -13.82 -10.52 -1.61
CA LEU A 137 -12.47 -10.96 -1.96
C LEU A 137 -12.51 -12.22 -2.82
N ASP A 138 -11.74 -12.21 -3.92
CA ASP A 138 -11.37 -13.44 -4.61
C ASP A 138 -10.11 -14.01 -3.95
N VAL A 139 -10.31 -15.02 -3.12
CA VAL A 139 -9.24 -15.66 -2.34
C VAL A 139 -8.16 -16.27 -3.24
N ASN A 140 -8.55 -16.86 -4.38
CA ASN A 140 -7.61 -17.53 -5.27
C ASN A 140 -6.67 -16.52 -5.92
N ASN A 141 -7.20 -15.36 -6.30
CA ASN A 141 -6.40 -14.27 -6.85
C ASN A 141 -5.58 -13.53 -5.78
N TYR A 142 -6.03 -13.52 -4.52
CA TYR A 142 -5.32 -12.87 -3.42
C TYR A 142 -4.19 -13.71 -2.83
N ALA A 143 -4.34 -15.04 -2.78
CA ALA A 143 -3.35 -15.96 -2.20
C ALA A 143 -1.90 -15.73 -2.68
N PRO A 144 -1.60 -15.60 -4.00
CA PRO A 144 -0.23 -15.33 -4.46
C PRO A 144 0.28 -13.95 -4.04
N VAL A 145 -0.60 -12.94 -4.00
CA VAL A 145 -0.25 -11.58 -3.55
C VAL A 145 0.15 -11.60 -2.06
N ARG A 146 -0.66 -12.26 -1.23
CA ARG A 146 -0.38 -12.45 0.19
C ARG A 146 0.95 -13.17 0.40
N ALA A 147 1.20 -14.24 -0.35
CA ALA A 147 2.44 -15.00 -0.27
C ALA A 147 3.66 -14.14 -0.60
N ALA A 148 3.58 -13.27 -1.62
CA ALA A 148 4.66 -12.35 -1.96
C ALA A 148 4.98 -11.37 -0.81
N PHE A 149 3.97 -10.81 -0.16
CA PHE A 149 4.18 -9.93 0.99
C PHE A 149 4.69 -10.68 2.23
N ALA A 150 4.28 -11.93 2.44
CA ALA A 150 4.75 -12.75 3.57
C ALA A 150 6.27 -13.00 3.56
N LEU A 151 6.91 -12.94 2.39
CA LEU A 151 8.38 -12.99 2.28
C LEU A 151 9.08 -11.81 2.98
N HIS A 152 8.40 -10.66 3.05
CA HIS A 152 8.90 -9.44 3.70
C HIS A 152 8.35 -9.29 5.13
N PHE A 153 7.17 -9.83 5.41
CA PHE A 153 6.45 -9.67 6.68
C PHE A 153 6.21 -11.02 7.34
N LYS A 154 7.18 -11.49 8.13
CA LYS A 154 7.19 -12.85 8.71
C LYS A 154 5.93 -13.21 9.49
N MET A 155 5.35 -12.28 10.25
CA MET A 155 4.14 -12.54 11.05
C MET A 155 2.89 -12.74 10.17
N LEU A 156 2.91 -12.24 8.93
CA LEU A 156 1.88 -12.51 7.93
C LEU A 156 1.98 -13.97 7.43
N GLY A 157 3.20 -14.52 7.32
CA GLY A 157 3.45 -15.90 6.88
C GLY A 157 3.17 -16.96 7.95
N SER A 158 3.25 -16.61 9.24
CA SER A 158 3.09 -17.56 10.35
C SER A 158 1.65 -17.80 10.80
N GLY A 159 0.69 -16.97 10.35
CA GLY A 159 -0.74 -17.14 10.63
C GLY A 159 -1.41 -18.09 9.63
N LYS A 160 -2.28 -19.00 10.11
CA LYS A 160 -3.21 -19.74 9.24
C LYS A 160 -4.10 -18.72 8.52
N PRO A 161 -4.31 -18.84 7.19
CA PRO A 161 -5.18 -17.91 6.46
C PRO A 161 -6.59 -17.96 7.05
N ASN A 162 -7.07 -16.83 7.53
CA ASN A 162 -8.40 -16.72 8.14
C ASN A 162 -9.42 -16.52 7.01
N LEU A 163 -9.81 -17.64 6.38
CA LEU A 163 -10.64 -17.70 5.17
C LEU A 163 -12.13 -17.39 5.40
N GLU A 164 -12.53 -16.99 6.61
CA GLU A 164 -13.94 -16.89 7.02
C GLU A 164 -14.38 -15.47 7.42
N ARG A 165 -14.18 -14.48 6.55
CA ARG A 165 -14.97 -13.23 6.64
C ARG A 165 -15.58 -12.90 5.28
N ASN A 166 -16.80 -13.42 5.09
CA ASN A 166 -17.72 -13.08 4.00
C ASN A 166 -18.21 -11.63 4.10
#